data_AF-A0A935ZEE1-F1
#
_entry.id   AF-A0A935ZEE1-F1
#
_cell.length_a   1.000
_cell.length_b   1.000
_cell.length_c   1.000
_cell.angle_alpha   90.00
_cell.angle_beta   90.00
_cell.angle_gamma   90.00
#
_symmetry.space_group_name_H-M   'P 1'
#
loop_
_entity.id
_entity.type
_entity.pdbx_description
1 polymer ?
#
loop_
_entity_poly.entity_id
_entity_poly.type
_entity_poly.pdbx_seq_one_letter_code
_entity_poly.pdbx_strand_id
1 'polypeptide(L)'
;MLAACGSRVPEEPRAKAVVDSPGAAAPDKARLFGDPTLVPTREGERARLELAAAGEIAAAIVATDRLRGIHVDVELEADGAHVVVAGRRAQPGDATEPAIAAIAEAVLAAHAPVHLTFAIAEPSSAPASDAEDTAPPRARTAALAIAAMGLGASLAVFLDRLWWRRRRTTRRGRART
;
A
#
# COMPACT_ATOMS: atom_id res chain seq x y z
N MET A 1 37.36 6.90 57.43
CA MET A 1 38.23 6.02 56.62
C MET A 1 37.33 5.23 55.69
N LEU A 2 37.59 5.29 54.39
CA LEU A 2 36.73 4.83 53.31
C LEU A 2 36.46 3.32 53.32
N ALA A 3 35.22 2.93 53.04
CA ALA A 3 34.89 1.62 52.48
C ALA A 3 33.86 1.80 51.36
N ALA A 4 34.28 1.44 50.15
CA ALA A 4 33.48 1.45 48.93
C ALA A 4 32.50 0.27 48.94
N CYS A 5 31.24 0.51 48.57
CA CYS A 5 30.31 -0.53 48.17
C CYS A 5 29.62 -0.07 46.87
N GLY A 6 30.18 -0.52 45.75
CA GLY A 6 29.49 -0.49 44.47
C GLY A 6 28.40 -1.56 44.46
N SER A 7 27.20 -1.18 44.00
CA SER A 7 26.24 -2.13 43.45
C SER A 7 25.93 -1.69 42.03
N ARG A 8 26.61 -2.33 41.08
CA ARG A 8 26.24 -2.29 39.66
C ARG A 8 24.99 -3.14 39.51
N VAL A 9 23.87 -2.51 39.18
CA VAL A 9 22.70 -3.23 38.66
C VAL A 9 23.05 -3.64 37.22
N PRO A 10 23.04 -4.93 36.86
CA PRO A 10 23.22 -5.34 35.48
C PRO A 10 21.99 -4.93 34.66
N GLU A 11 22.18 -3.99 33.73
CA GLU A 11 21.24 -3.72 32.64
C GLU A 11 21.20 -4.95 31.71
N GLU A 12 20.16 -5.76 31.83
CA GLU A 12 19.79 -6.69 30.77
C GLU A 12 19.24 -5.90 29.58
N PRO A 13 19.81 -6.02 28.38
CA PRO A 13 19.20 -5.46 27.18
C PRO A 13 17.95 -6.29 26.88
N ARG A 14 16.78 -5.75 27.23
CA ARG A 14 15.50 -6.24 26.70
C ARG A 14 15.52 -6.00 25.19
N ALA A 15 15.96 -7.02 24.46
CA ALA A 15 15.75 -7.13 23.03
C ALA A 15 14.25 -6.94 22.78
N LYS A 16 13.86 -5.74 22.33
CA LYS A 16 12.57 -5.52 21.72
C LYS A 16 12.54 -6.42 20.50
N ALA A 17 11.78 -7.51 20.60
CA ALA A 17 11.41 -8.30 19.45
C ALA A 17 10.73 -7.35 18.46
N VAL A 18 11.48 -7.00 17.40
CA VAL A 18 10.94 -6.40 16.20
C VAL A 18 9.99 -7.45 15.64
N VAL A 19 8.70 -7.26 15.87
CA VAL A 19 7.67 -8.01 15.19
C VAL A 19 7.68 -7.49 13.75
N ASP A 20 8.47 -8.15 12.91
CA ASP A 20 8.34 -8.07 11.45
C ASP A 20 6.95 -8.61 11.09
N SER A 21 5.96 -7.72 11.07
CA SER A 21 4.68 -7.99 10.43
C SER A 21 4.81 -7.66 8.94
N PRO A 22 4.71 -8.65 8.04
CA PRO A 22 4.76 -8.37 6.62
C PRO A 22 3.46 -7.70 6.18
N GLY A 23 3.57 -6.49 5.64
CA GLY A 23 2.64 -5.99 4.62
C GLY A 23 1.24 -5.58 5.07
N ALA A 24 1.07 -4.96 6.24
CA ALA A 24 -0.07 -4.07 6.42
C ALA A 24 0.19 -2.82 5.56
N ALA A 25 -0.40 -2.76 4.36
CA ALA A 25 -0.38 -1.56 3.54
C ALA A 25 -0.82 -0.38 4.42
N ALA A 26 0.10 0.54 4.71
CA ALA A 26 -0.19 1.70 5.52
C ALA A 26 -1.41 2.41 4.90
N PRO A 27 -2.41 2.81 5.72
CA PRO A 27 -3.58 3.50 5.19
C PRO A 27 -3.14 4.76 4.44
N ASP A 28 -3.55 4.85 3.18
CA ASP A 28 -3.20 5.93 2.26
C ASP A 28 -3.68 7.29 2.83
N LYS A 29 -2.72 8.13 3.23
CA LYS A 29 -2.97 9.47 3.79
C LYS A 29 -3.86 10.30 2.87
N ALA A 30 -3.72 10.17 1.54
CA ALA A 30 -4.49 10.93 0.57
C ALA A 30 -5.99 10.59 0.63
N ARG A 31 -6.32 9.31 0.82
CA ARG A 31 -7.70 8.86 0.99
C ARG A 31 -8.34 9.35 2.28
N LEU A 32 -7.54 9.43 3.35
CA LEU A 32 -8.08 9.83 4.65
C LEU A 32 -8.23 11.34 4.76
N PHE A 33 -7.27 12.14 4.29
CA PHE A 33 -7.26 13.60 4.53
C PHE A 33 -7.68 14.44 3.33
N GLY A 34 -7.91 13.82 2.17
CA GLY A 34 -8.46 14.49 0.98
C GLY A 34 -9.97 14.78 1.06
N ASP A 35 -10.68 14.30 2.07
CA ASP A 35 -12.12 14.53 2.22
C ASP A 35 -12.41 15.95 2.78
N PRO A 36 -13.11 16.81 2.02
CA PRO A 36 -13.45 18.17 2.46
C PRO A 36 -14.47 18.20 3.61
N THR A 37 -15.14 17.09 3.91
CA THR A 37 -16.16 16.98 4.97
C THR A 37 -15.57 16.71 6.36
N LEU A 38 -14.26 16.45 6.45
CA LEU A 38 -13.58 16.23 7.73
C LEU A 38 -13.51 17.49 8.59
N VAL A 39 -13.72 17.29 9.89
CA VAL A 39 -13.65 18.35 10.91
C VAL A 39 -12.25 18.99 10.87
N PRO A 40 -12.16 20.33 10.80
CA PRO A 40 -10.88 21.02 10.77
C PRO A 40 -10.17 20.85 12.12
N THR A 41 -9.16 19.99 12.15
CA THR A 41 -8.22 19.81 13.27
C THR A 41 -6.85 20.31 12.84
N ARG A 42 -6.00 20.68 13.80
CA ARG A 42 -4.61 21.10 13.49
C ARG A 42 -3.84 20.02 12.73
N GLU A 43 -4.04 18.76 13.10
CA GLU A 43 -3.43 17.61 12.44
C GLU A 43 -3.98 17.41 11.02
N GLY A 44 -5.30 17.59 10.83
CA GLY A 44 -5.93 17.49 9.51
C GLY A 44 -5.48 18.59 8.55
N GLU A 45 -5.36 19.84 9.04
CA GLU A 45 -4.82 20.95 8.24
C GLU A 45 -3.35 20.71 7.87
N ARG A 46 -2.54 20.18 8.80
CA ARG A 46 -1.16 19.80 8.49
C ARG A 46 -1.10 18.71 7.42
N ALA A 47 -1.93 17.67 7.52
CA ALA A 47 -2.00 16.62 6.52
C ALA A 47 -2.45 17.13 5.14
N ARG A 48 -3.36 18.13 5.09
CA ARG A 48 -3.75 18.80 3.85
C ARG A 48 -2.59 19.59 3.23
N LEU A 49 -1.80 20.30 4.05
CA LEU A 49 -0.60 21.01 3.59
C LEU A 49 0.46 20.04 3.06
N GLU A 50 0.69 18.93 3.77
CA GLU A 50 1.58 17.85 3.33
C GLU A 50 1.14 17.31 1.95
N LEU A 51 -0.15 16.99 1.79
CA LEU A 51 -0.70 16.51 0.51
C LEU A 51 -0.61 17.54 -0.62
N ALA A 52 -0.86 18.81 -0.31
CA ALA A 52 -0.75 19.89 -1.30
C ALA A 52 0.71 20.05 -1.77
N ALA A 53 1.67 20.07 -0.84
CA ALA A 53 3.09 20.16 -1.16
C ALA A 53 3.57 18.93 -1.94
N ALA A 54 3.16 17.72 -1.54
CA ALA A 54 3.48 16.50 -2.28
C ALA A 54 2.94 16.55 -3.72
N GLY A 55 1.71 17.03 -3.90
CA GLY A 55 1.11 17.22 -5.22
C GLY A 55 1.84 18.24 -6.09
N GLU A 56 2.25 19.37 -5.51
CA GLU A 56 3.01 20.42 -6.21
C GLU A 56 4.39 19.93 -6.65
N ILE A 57 5.13 19.27 -5.74
CA ILE A 57 6.44 18.68 -6.05
C ILE A 57 6.28 17.61 -7.13
N ALA A 58 5.30 16.71 -7.01
CA ALA A 58 5.05 15.68 -8.01
C ALA A 58 4.74 16.29 -9.39
N ALA A 59 3.90 17.32 -9.46
CA ALA A 59 3.57 18.01 -10.72
C ALA A 59 4.80 18.68 -11.34
N ALA A 60 5.65 19.32 -10.53
CA ALA A 60 6.88 19.95 -10.99
C ALA A 60 7.89 18.91 -11.51
N ILE A 61 8.03 17.75 -10.84
CA ILE A 61 8.89 16.65 -11.30
C ILE A 61 8.36 16.09 -12.63
N VAL A 62 7.05 15.87 -12.76
CA VAL A 62 6.43 15.38 -14.01
C VAL A 62 6.76 16.30 -15.19
N ALA A 63 6.76 17.62 -14.97
CA ALA A 63 7.10 18.60 -16.01
C ALA A 63 8.54 18.50 -16.52
N THR A 64 9.44 17.82 -15.80
CA THR A 64 10.83 17.60 -16.25
C THR A 64 10.98 16.43 -17.23
N ASP A 65 9.98 15.55 -17.34
CA ASP A 65 9.99 14.30 -18.13
C ASP A 65 11.16 13.34 -17.82
N ARG A 66 11.79 13.50 -16.65
CA ARG A 66 12.95 12.69 -16.24
C ARG A 66 12.61 11.43 -15.47
N LEU A 67 11.42 11.39 -14.84
CA LEU A 67 10.94 10.26 -14.05
C LEU A 67 9.57 9.76 -14.54
N ARG A 68 9.35 8.46 -14.43
CA ARG A 68 8.07 7.78 -14.69
C ARG A 68 7.56 7.09 -13.44
N GLY A 69 6.24 7.00 -13.30
CA GLY A 69 5.58 6.34 -12.16
C GLY A 69 5.96 7.00 -10.82
N ILE A 70 5.91 8.33 -10.79
CA ILE A 70 6.38 9.13 -9.66
C ILE A 70 5.40 9.01 -8.50
N HIS A 71 5.95 8.80 -7.31
CA HIS A 71 5.25 8.92 -6.04
C HIS A 71 6.07 9.83 -5.13
N VAL A 72 5.42 10.86 -4.59
CA VAL A 72 6.02 11.80 -3.65
C VAL A 72 5.23 11.75 -2.37
N ASP A 73 5.93 11.58 -1.25
CA ASP A 73 5.37 11.75 0.09
C ASP A 73 6.13 12.87 0.80
N VAL A 74 5.40 13.67 1.58
CA VAL A 74 5.92 14.82 2.32
C VAL A 74 5.43 14.71 3.75
N GLU A 75 6.37 14.84 4.69
CA GLU A 75 6.09 14.93 6.11
C GLU A 75 6.63 16.27 6.63
N LEU A 76 5.75 17.08 7.20
CA LEU A 76 6.12 18.37 7.80
C LEU A 76 6.39 18.17 9.28
N GLU A 77 7.63 18.38 9.70
CA GLU A 77 8.07 18.25 11.09
C GLU A 77 8.18 19.62 11.76
N ALA A 78 8.41 19.65 13.07
CA ALA A 78 8.55 20.91 13.81
C ALA A 78 9.83 21.66 13.45
N ASP A 79 10.84 20.91 12.99
CA ASP A 79 12.21 21.32 12.74
C ASP A 79 12.63 21.13 11.28
N GLY A 80 11.69 20.89 10.36
CA GLY A 80 11.99 20.79 8.93
C GLY A 80 10.91 20.09 8.13
N ALA A 81 11.29 19.59 6.96
CA ALA A 81 10.46 18.75 6.13
C ALA A 81 11.23 17.51 5.65
N HIS A 82 10.57 16.37 5.65
CA HIS A 82 11.10 15.14 5.06
C HIS A 82 10.31 14.80 3.79
N VAL A 83 11.03 14.57 2.69
CA VAL A 83 10.46 14.30 1.37
C VAL A 83 10.98 12.97 0.87
N VAL A 84 10.06 12.07 0.52
CA VAL A 84 10.38 10.80 -0.12
C VAL A 84 9.94 10.86 -1.57
N VAL A 85 10.89 10.66 -2.49
CA VAL A 85 10.61 10.60 -3.93
C VAL A 85 10.92 9.20 -4.44
N ALA A 86 9.88 8.50 -4.89
CA ALA A 86 9.98 7.20 -5.52
C ALA A 86 9.58 7.28 -7.00
N GLY A 87 10.26 6.52 -7.85
CA GLY A 87 9.95 6.48 -9.28
C GLY A 87 10.95 5.68 -10.08
N ARG A 88 10.89 5.82 -11.41
CA ARG A 88 11.83 5.19 -12.34
C ARG A 88 12.41 6.24 -13.28
N ARG A 89 13.72 6.20 -13.54
CA ARG A 89 14.34 7.10 -14.53
C ARG A 89 13.79 6.85 -15.93
N ALA A 90 13.58 7.92 -16.69
CA ALA A 90 13.20 7.85 -18.09
C ALA A 90 14.37 7.42 -18.98
N GLN A 91 15.59 7.85 -18.65
CA GLN A 91 16.81 7.53 -19.39
C GLN A 91 17.91 7.02 -18.44
N PRO A 92 18.72 6.04 -18.87
CA PRO A 92 19.83 5.54 -18.06
C PRO A 92 20.90 6.62 -17.90
N GLY A 93 21.43 6.76 -16.68
CA GLY A 93 22.53 7.70 -16.39
C GLY A 93 22.15 9.18 -16.29
N ASP A 94 20.85 9.53 -16.34
CA ASP A 94 20.41 10.91 -16.08
C ASP A 94 20.52 11.24 -14.58
N ALA A 95 21.16 12.36 -14.25
CA ALA A 95 21.30 12.85 -12.89
C ALA A 95 20.06 13.69 -12.52
N THR A 96 19.03 12.99 -12.06
CA THR A 96 17.70 13.57 -11.78
C THR A 96 17.60 14.18 -10.38
N GLU A 97 18.37 13.67 -9.43
CA GLU A 97 18.30 13.97 -8.01
C GLU A 97 18.59 15.44 -7.67
N PRO A 98 19.60 16.12 -8.26
CA PRO A 98 19.87 17.52 -7.96
C PRO A 98 18.73 18.45 -8.41
N ALA A 99 18.11 18.14 -9.55
CA ALA A 99 16.98 18.91 -10.05
C ALA A 99 15.75 18.72 -9.16
N ILE A 100 15.50 17.49 -8.71
CA ILE A 100 14.40 17.18 -7.78
C ILE A 100 14.63 17.84 -6.42
N ALA A 101 15.87 17.84 -5.93
CA ALA A 101 16.22 18.52 -4.69
C ALA A 101 15.94 20.02 -4.78
N ALA A 102 16.34 20.68 -5.86
CA ALA A 102 16.07 22.10 -6.07
C ALA A 102 14.57 22.41 -6.14
N ILE A 103 13.76 21.53 -6.76
CA ILE A 103 12.30 21.65 -6.78
C ILE A 103 11.73 21.55 -5.36
N ALA A 104 12.11 20.52 -4.61
CA ALA A 104 11.61 20.30 -3.25
C ALA A 104 12.00 21.44 -2.30
N GLU A 105 13.24 21.92 -2.38
CA GLU A 105 13.72 23.07 -1.59
C GLU A 105 12.98 24.36 -1.94
N ALA A 106 12.64 24.58 -3.22
CA ALA A 106 11.88 25.75 -3.63
C ALA A 106 10.43 25.72 -3.12
N VAL A 107 9.75 24.58 -3.21
CA VAL A 107 8.36 24.41 -2.74
C VAL A 107 8.30 24.47 -1.21
N LEU A 108 9.27 23.90 -0.51
CA LEU A 108 9.30 23.79 0.95
C LEU A 108 10.22 24.82 1.63
N ALA A 109 10.50 25.95 0.96
CA ALA A 109 11.42 26.98 1.48
C ALA A 109 11.02 27.50 2.88
N ALA A 110 9.73 27.53 3.20
CA ALA A 110 9.22 27.93 4.51
C ALA A 110 9.42 26.88 5.63
N HIS A 111 9.82 25.66 5.27
CA HIS A 111 9.93 24.49 6.15
C HIS A 111 11.36 23.91 6.14
N ALA A 112 12.37 24.76 5.91
CA ALA A 112 13.76 24.34 5.94
C ALA A 112 14.23 23.96 7.37
N PRO A 113 15.16 22.99 7.52
CA PRO A 113 15.82 22.18 6.49
C PRO A 113 14.92 21.14 5.80
N VAL A 114 15.23 20.85 4.53
CA VAL A 114 14.55 19.81 3.74
C VAL A 114 15.45 18.58 3.64
N HIS A 115 14.96 17.45 4.11
CA HIS A 115 15.63 16.15 4.05
C HIS A 115 15.00 15.28 2.96
N LEU A 116 15.82 14.82 2.01
CA LEU A 116 15.36 14.09 0.82
C LEU A 116 15.83 12.64 0.84
N THR A 117 14.89 11.72 0.64
CA THR A 117 15.15 10.30 0.44
C THR A 117 14.69 9.88 -0.95
N PHE A 118 15.60 9.31 -1.74
CA PHE A 118 15.33 8.90 -3.12
C PHE A 118 15.24 7.37 -3.24
N ALA A 119 14.12 6.89 -3.78
CA ALA A 119 13.90 5.50 -4.17
C ALA A 119 13.67 5.43 -5.69
N ILE A 120 14.71 5.73 -6.46
CA ILE A 120 14.65 5.82 -7.92
C ILE A 120 15.23 4.55 -8.55
N ALA A 121 14.40 3.83 -9.31
CA ALA A 121 14.81 2.65 -10.05
C ALA A 121 15.40 3.02 -11.43
N GLU A 122 16.37 2.23 -11.89
CA GLU A 122 16.89 2.31 -13.26
C GLU A 122 15.82 1.93 -14.30
N PRO A 123 15.90 2.46 -15.53
CA PRO A 123 15.01 2.05 -16.60
C PRO A 123 15.30 0.58 -16.94
N SER A 124 14.29 -0.28 -16.77
CA SER A 124 14.39 -1.67 -17.19
C SER A 124 14.41 -1.74 -18.72
N SER A 125 15.43 -2.39 -19.28
CA SER A 125 15.52 -2.74 -20.71
C SER A 125 14.71 -4.00 -21.05
N ALA A 126 14.12 -4.67 -20.05
CA ALA A 126 13.14 -5.70 -20.33
C ALA A 126 11.92 -5.03 -20.97
N PRO A 127 11.37 -5.57 -22.08
CA PRO A 127 10.13 -5.06 -22.62
C PRO A 127 9.13 -4.99 -21.48
N ALA A 128 8.54 -3.81 -21.30
CA ALA A 128 7.39 -3.67 -20.42
C ALA A 128 6.39 -4.72 -20.90
N SER A 129 6.22 -5.79 -20.11
CA SER A 129 4.95 -6.49 -20.11
C SER A 129 4.00 -5.42 -19.61
N ASP A 130 3.33 -4.76 -20.55
CA ASP A 130 2.24 -3.85 -20.26
C ASP A 130 1.34 -4.57 -19.26
N ALA A 131 1.40 -4.14 -18.01
CA ALA A 131 0.33 -4.39 -17.05
C ALA A 131 -0.82 -3.43 -17.39
N GLU A 132 -1.18 -3.36 -18.69
CA GLU A 132 -2.56 -3.16 -19.08
C GLU A 132 -3.28 -4.44 -18.69
N ASP A 133 -4.20 -4.27 -17.73
CA ASP A 133 -5.42 -5.06 -17.62
C ASP A 133 -5.27 -6.52 -18.09
N THR A 134 -4.62 -7.34 -17.26
CA THR A 134 -4.58 -8.79 -17.46
C THR A 134 -5.99 -9.35 -17.25
N ALA A 135 -6.89 -9.07 -18.20
CA ALA A 135 -8.02 -9.92 -18.45
C ALA A 135 -7.45 -11.34 -18.56
N PRO A 136 -7.86 -12.26 -17.67
CA PRO A 136 -7.35 -13.63 -17.73
C PRO A 136 -7.54 -14.14 -19.16
N PRO A 137 -6.55 -14.85 -19.74
CA PRO A 137 -6.61 -15.27 -21.12
C PRO A 137 -7.97 -15.94 -21.35
N ARG A 138 -8.75 -15.49 -22.34
CA ARG A 138 -10.18 -15.83 -22.49
C ARG A 138 -10.48 -17.33 -22.36
N ALA A 139 -9.50 -18.18 -22.69
CA ALA A 139 -9.54 -19.62 -22.48
C ALA A 139 -9.59 -20.05 -20.99
N ARG A 140 -8.85 -19.41 -20.09
CA ARG A 140 -8.88 -19.67 -18.63
C ARG A 140 -10.20 -19.21 -18.01
N THR A 141 -10.74 -18.07 -18.43
CA THR A 141 -12.07 -17.59 -18.00
C THR A 141 -13.18 -18.48 -18.50
N ALA A 142 -13.12 -18.93 -19.76
CA ALA A 142 -14.07 -19.91 -20.30
C ALA A 142 -13.98 -21.25 -19.56
N ALA A 143 -12.78 -21.74 -19.25
CA ALA A 143 -12.58 -22.96 -18.48
C ALA A 143 -13.13 -22.84 -17.05
N LEU A 144 -12.93 -21.71 -16.38
CA LEU A 144 -13.49 -21.44 -15.05
C LEU A 144 -15.02 -21.32 -15.08
N ALA A 145 -15.59 -20.67 -16.10
CA ALA A 145 -17.04 -20.59 -16.26
C ALA A 145 -17.66 -21.98 -16.50
N ILE A 146 -17.05 -22.82 -17.33
CA ILE A 146 -17.48 -24.20 -17.57
C ILE A 146 -17.33 -25.04 -16.29
N ALA A 147 -16.22 -24.90 -15.57
CA ALA A 147 -16.00 -25.59 -14.30
C ALA A 147 -17.04 -25.18 -13.25
N ALA A 148 -17.36 -23.89 -13.14
CA ALA A 148 -18.38 -23.37 -12.23
C ALA A 148 -19.79 -23.87 -12.61
N MET A 149 -20.13 -23.92 -13.90
CA MET A 149 -21.39 -24.50 -14.37
C MET A 149 -21.47 -26.00 -14.09
N GLY A 150 -20.38 -26.75 -14.30
CA GLY A 150 -20.30 -28.17 -13.94
C GLY A 150 -20.43 -28.43 -12.44
N LEU A 151 -19.83 -27.57 -11.61
CA LEU A 151 -19.96 -27.61 -10.15
C LEU A 151 -21.40 -27.28 -9.70
N GLY A 152 -22.03 -26.28 -10.31
CA GLY A 152 -23.43 -25.95 -10.03
C GLY A 152 -24.40 -27.08 -10.39
N ALA A 153 -24.20 -27.73 -11.55
CA ALA A 153 -25.03 -28.85 -11.99
C ALA A 153 -24.89 -30.08 -11.07
N SER A 154 -23.66 -30.41 -10.65
CA SER A 154 -23.40 -31.53 -9.74
C SER A 154 -23.97 -31.28 -8.33
N LEU A 155 -23.90 -30.03 -7.83
CA LEU A 155 -24.51 -29.64 -6.55
C LEU A 155 -26.05 -29.76 -6.60
N ALA A 156 -26.69 -29.34 -7.70
CA ALA A 156 -28.14 -29.43 -7.86
C ALA A 156 -28.63 -30.89 -7.84
N VAL A 157 -27.92 -31.80 -8.53
CA VAL A 157 -28.24 -33.24 -8.54
C VAL A 157 -28.01 -33.87 -7.16
N PHE A 158 -26.96 -33.45 -6.44
CA PHE A 158 -26.71 -33.92 -5.08
C PHE A 158 -27.80 -33.47 -4.10
N LEU A 159 -28.21 -32.21 -4.16
CA LEU A 159 -29.31 -31.68 -3.34
C LEU A 159 -30.62 -32.38 -3.69
N ASP A 160 -30.95 -32.57 -4.96
CA ASP A 160 -32.16 -33.31 -5.36
C ASP A 160 -32.16 -34.73 -4.79
N ARG A 161 -31.05 -35.49 -4.93
CA ARG A 161 -30.93 -36.83 -4.32
C ARG A 161 -31.05 -36.82 -2.78
N LEU A 162 -30.52 -35.79 -2.12
CA LEU A 162 -30.60 -35.64 -0.66
C LEU A 162 -32.05 -35.35 -0.21
N TRP A 163 -32.76 -34.50 -0.94
CA TRP A 163 -34.18 -34.19 -0.69
C TRP A 163 -35.07 -35.42 -0.90
N TRP A 164 -34.84 -36.21 -1.95
CA TRP A 164 -35.56 -37.47 -2.19
C TRP A 164 -35.31 -38.51 -1.10
N ARG A 165 -34.09 -38.61 -0.56
CA ARG A 165 -33.81 -39.48 0.60
C ARG A 165 -34.58 -39.06 1.85
N ARG A 166 -34.67 -37.75 2.14
CA ARG A 166 -35.43 -37.23 3.29
C ARG A 166 -36.94 -37.45 3.16
N ARG A 167 -37.51 -37.41 1.95
CA ARG A 167 -38.95 -37.68 1.75
C ARG A 167 -39.32 -39.17 1.88
N ARG A 168 -38.36 -40.09 1.70
CA ARG A 168 -38.62 -41.54 1.85
C ARG A 168 -38.64 -42.00 3.30
N THR A 169 -37.94 -41.32 4.21
CA THR A 169 -37.94 -41.67 5.64
C THR A 169 -39.22 -41.24 6.34
N THR A 170 -39.86 -40.14 5.93
CA THR A 170 -41.15 -39.68 6.50
C THR A 170 -42.35 -40.54 6.10
N ARG A 171 -42.27 -41.33 5.01
CA ARG A 171 -43.39 -42.17 4.56
C ARG A 171 -43.46 -43.55 5.23
N ARG A 172 -42.44 -43.98 5.97
CA ARG A 172 -42.43 -45.27 6.72
C ARG A 172 -43.02 -45.19 8.13
N GLY A 173 -43.26 -43.99 8.66
CA GLY A 173 -43.88 -43.79 9.98
C GLY A 173 -45.42 -43.76 9.98
N ARG A 174 -46.07 -43.75 8.81
CA ARG A 174 -47.53 -43.56 8.67
C ARG A 174 -48.25 -44.83 8.17
N ALA A 175 -47.76 -46.01 8.55
CA ALA A 175 -48.36 -47.31 8.24
C ALA A 175 -48.41 -48.24 9.47
N ARG A 176 -48.40 -47.66 10.69
CA ARG A 176 -48.72 -48.34 11.94
C ARG A 176 -49.55 -47.41 12.82
N THR A 177 -50.81 -47.27 12.44
CA THR A 177 -51.93 -46.92 13.32
C THR A 177 -53.10 -47.75 12.85
#